data_AF-A0A9P6ZRH4-F1
#
_entry.id   AF-A0A9P6ZRH4-F1
#
_cell.length_a   1.000
_cell.length_b   1.000
_cell.length_c   1.000
_cell.angle_alpha   90.00
_cell.angle_beta   90.00
_cell.angle_gamma   90.00
#
_symmetry.space_group_name_H-M   'P 1'
#
loop_
_entity.id
_entity.type
_entity.pdbx_description
1 polymer ?
#
loop_
_entity_poly.entity_id
_entity_poly.type
_entity_poly.pdbx_seq_one_letter_code
_entity_poly.pdbx_strand_id
1 'polypeptide(L)'
;GEVRRLLKDIFSITQDADFIVHQPAIREDVYSYEYEDGPGPDAKNLAFDLTHGSSMPWNTRILDILVEQLQRRNAEEQWPMRRSNGYYKAILEDRYKRLRTTWRAAQPKVTAKGILETAAEVEERLITKRDESLKSVRQTTRRRNKYIRRAKILEHIINLKKDDEDEDLPAWMWLQKVIKTL
;
A
#
# COMPACT_ATOMS: atom_id res chain seq x y z
N GLY A 1 0.42 9.10 -8.39
CA GLY A 1 0.56 7.82 -9.09
C GLY A 1 -0.82 7.40 -9.53
N GLU A 2 -1.00 7.25 -10.84
CA GLU A 2 -2.33 7.33 -11.46
C GLU A 2 -3.31 6.25 -11.04
N VAL A 3 -2.83 5.01 -10.88
CA VAL A 3 -3.64 3.91 -10.36
C VAL A 3 -4.21 4.25 -8.97
N ARG A 4 -3.41 4.90 -8.11
CA ARG A 4 -3.88 5.32 -6.79
C ARG A 4 -4.97 6.39 -6.90
N ARG A 5 -4.83 7.37 -7.79
CA ARG A 5 -5.82 8.44 -7.97
C ARG A 5 -7.14 7.86 -8.47
N LEU A 6 -7.10 6.98 -9.48
CA LEU A 6 -8.31 6.32 -9.99
C LEU A 6 -9.05 5.55 -8.89
N LEU A 7 -8.35 4.71 -8.13
CA LEU A 7 -8.98 3.92 -7.06
C LEU A 7 -9.60 4.79 -5.97
N LYS A 8 -8.97 5.92 -5.63
CA LYS A 8 -9.52 6.88 -4.69
C LYS A 8 -10.85 7.46 -5.18
N ASP A 9 -10.90 7.83 -6.45
CA ASP A 9 -12.09 8.44 -7.03
C ASP A 9 -13.23 7.42 -7.13
N ILE A 10 -12.95 6.20 -7.61
CA ILE A 10 -13.96 5.16 -7.82
C ILE A 10 -14.53 4.65 -6.50
N PHE A 11 -13.66 4.33 -5.54
CA PHE A 11 -14.07 3.75 -4.27
C PHE A 11 -14.34 4.81 -3.19
N SER A 12 -14.25 6.10 -3.54
CA SER A 12 -14.43 7.23 -2.62
C SER A 12 -13.57 7.12 -1.35
N ILE A 13 -12.31 6.70 -1.50
CA ILE A 13 -11.35 6.54 -0.39
C ILE A 13 -10.24 7.59 -0.48
N THR A 14 -9.74 8.07 0.65
CA THR A 14 -8.57 8.98 0.69
C THR A 14 -7.27 8.23 0.99
N GLN A 15 -7.36 7.12 1.70
CA GLN A 15 -6.27 6.22 2.06
C GLN A 15 -6.78 4.79 2.12
N ASP A 16 -5.87 3.82 1.97
CA ASP A 16 -6.22 2.40 1.99
C ASP A 16 -6.91 2.00 3.32
N ALA A 17 -6.66 2.73 4.42
CA ALA A 17 -7.32 2.53 5.71
C ALA A 17 -8.82 2.88 5.72
N ASP A 18 -9.29 3.74 4.82
CA ASP A 18 -10.71 4.08 4.73
C ASP A 18 -11.52 2.92 4.13
N PHE A 19 -10.85 1.98 3.47
CA PHE A 19 -11.47 0.83 2.84
C PHE A 19 -12.01 -0.21 3.85
N ILE A 20 -11.75 -0.04 5.15
CA ILE A 20 -12.24 -0.96 6.19
C ILE A 20 -13.77 -0.98 6.30
N VAL A 21 -14.45 0.12 5.96
CA VAL A 21 -15.92 0.24 5.96
C VAL A 21 -16.54 -0.03 4.59
N HIS A 22 -15.73 -0.42 3.59
CA HIS A 22 -16.23 -0.68 2.25
C HIS A 22 -17.22 -1.87 2.26
N GLN A 23 -18.35 -1.68 1.58
CA GLN A 23 -19.33 -2.73 1.39
C GLN A 23 -18.87 -3.62 0.23
N PRO A 24 -18.62 -4.92 0.46
CA PRO A 24 -18.27 -5.83 -0.61
C PRO A 24 -19.47 -6.09 -1.53
N ALA A 25 -19.20 -6.69 -2.68
CA ALA A 25 -20.25 -7.17 -3.57
C ALA A 25 -21.21 -8.12 -2.85
N ILE A 26 -22.48 -8.05 -3.24
CA ILE A 26 -23.55 -8.93 -2.76
C ILE A 26 -23.23 -10.36 -3.25
N ARG A 27 -23.38 -11.36 -2.38
CA ARG A 27 -22.97 -12.74 -2.68
C ARG A 27 -23.80 -13.34 -3.81
N GLU A 28 -25.08 -12.99 -3.83
CA GLU A 28 -26.05 -13.43 -4.82
C GLU A 28 -25.67 -12.92 -6.22
N ASP A 29 -25.24 -11.67 -6.34
CA ASP A 29 -24.77 -11.10 -7.62
C ASP A 29 -23.49 -11.78 -8.11
N VAL A 30 -22.54 -11.99 -7.19
CA VAL A 30 -21.27 -12.68 -7.48
C VAL A 30 -21.55 -14.12 -7.96
N TYR A 31 -22.44 -14.83 -7.26
CA TYR A 31 -22.84 -16.20 -7.59
C TYR A 31 -23.56 -16.26 -8.94
N SER A 32 -24.53 -15.38 -9.15
CA SER A 32 -25.34 -15.35 -10.37
C SER A 32 -24.45 -15.07 -11.60
N TYR A 33 -23.51 -14.12 -11.50
CA TYR A 33 -22.54 -13.86 -12.56
C TYR A 33 -21.64 -15.07 -12.86
N GLU A 34 -21.24 -15.82 -11.84
CA GLU A 34 -20.30 -16.93 -11.99
C GLU A 34 -20.96 -18.21 -12.52
N TYR A 35 -22.23 -18.46 -12.17
CA TYR A 35 -22.88 -19.76 -12.41
C TYR A 35 -24.23 -19.70 -13.14
N GLU A 36 -24.91 -18.55 -13.18
CA GLU A 36 -26.31 -18.44 -13.65
C GLU A 36 -26.47 -17.43 -14.80
N ASP A 37 -25.38 -17.10 -15.51
CA ASP A 37 -25.35 -16.09 -16.57
C ASP A 37 -25.91 -14.72 -16.11
N GLY A 38 -25.71 -14.41 -14.83
CA GLY A 38 -26.14 -13.18 -14.20
C GLY A 38 -25.38 -11.95 -14.69
N PRO A 39 -25.86 -10.75 -14.35
CA PRO A 39 -25.20 -9.51 -14.73
C PRO A 39 -23.81 -9.40 -14.09
N GLY A 40 -22.85 -8.88 -14.85
CA GLY A 40 -21.53 -8.57 -14.32
C GLY A 40 -21.51 -7.32 -13.41
N PRO A 41 -20.34 -6.99 -12.84
CA PRO A 41 -20.16 -5.82 -11.97
C PRO A 41 -20.60 -4.51 -12.63
N ASP A 42 -21.30 -3.65 -11.88
CA ASP A 42 -21.68 -2.32 -12.34
C ASP A 42 -20.47 -1.39 -12.44
N ALA A 43 -20.17 -0.92 -13.66
CA ALA A 43 -19.07 -0.01 -13.93
C ALA A 43 -19.18 1.36 -13.23
N LYS A 44 -20.38 1.76 -12.79
CA LYS A 44 -20.62 3.02 -12.06
C LYS A 44 -20.56 2.87 -10.54
N ASN A 45 -20.81 1.66 -10.04
CA ASN A 45 -20.81 1.35 -8.62
C ASN A 45 -20.04 0.05 -8.37
N LEU A 46 -18.71 0.10 -8.59
CA LEU A 46 -17.85 -1.07 -8.46
C LEU A 46 -17.74 -1.48 -6.98
N ALA A 47 -18.03 -2.75 -6.70
CA ALA A 47 -17.84 -3.37 -5.40
C ALA A 47 -17.06 -4.68 -5.57
N PHE A 48 -15.91 -4.78 -4.89
CA PHE A 48 -15.11 -6.00 -4.94
C PHE A 48 -15.76 -7.12 -4.10
N ASP A 49 -15.59 -8.36 -4.55
CA ASP A 49 -15.78 -9.51 -3.66
C ASP A 49 -14.52 -9.71 -2.81
N LEU A 50 -14.57 -9.28 -1.56
CA LEU A 50 -13.43 -9.34 -0.63
C LEU A 50 -13.28 -10.71 0.06
N THR A 51 -14.23 -11.63 -0.18
CA THR A 51 -14.18 -13.01 0.33
C THR A 51 -13.23 -13.88 -0.50
N HIS A 52 -13.10 -13.61 -1.80
CA HIS A 52 -12.24 -14.40 -2.67
C HIS A 52 -11.03 -13.64 -3.22
N GLY A 53 -10.22 -14.29 -4.06
CA GLY A 53 -9.00 -13.72 -4.64
C GLY A 53 -9.29 -12.80 -5.83
N SER A 54 -8.25 -12.12 -6.33
CA SER A 54 -8.34 -11.29 -7.54
C SER A 54 -8.65 -12.11 -8.80
N SER A 55 -8.33 -13.41 -8.77
CA SER A 55 -8.52 -14.34 -9.88
C SER A 55 -9.96 -14.83 -10.04
N MET A 56 -10.86 -14.50 -9.11
CA MET A 56 -12.28 -14.84 -9.31
C MET A 56 -12.84 -14.11 -10.52
N PRO A 57 -13.80 -14.70 -11.25
CA PRO A 57 -14.41 -14.05 -12.41
C PRO A 57 -14.92 -12.64 -12.11
N TRP A 58 -15.67 -12.46 -11.01
CA TRP A 58 -16.19 -11.16 -10.58
C TRP A 58 -15.08 -10.11 -10.40
N ASN A 59 -14.07 -10.43 -9.59
CA ASN A 59 -12.97 -9.50 -9.31
C ASN A 59 -12.09 -9.26 -10.55
N THR A 60 -11.89 -10.28 -11.40
CA THR A 60 -11.16 -10.15 -12.66
C THR A 60 -11.88 -9.16 -13.58
N ARG A 61 -13.21 -9.24 -13.67
CA ARG A 61 -14.01 -8.33 -14.47
C ARG A 61 -13.93 -6.90 -13.96
N ILE A 62 -13.97 -6.69 -12.64
CA ILE A 62 -13.73 -5.36 -12.04
C ILE A 62 -12.35 -4.82 -12.42
N LEU A 63 -11.30 -5.64 -12.31
CA LEU A 63 -9.94 -5.24 -12.66
C LEU A 63 -9.84 -4.84 -14.13
N ASP A 64 -10.51 -5.56 -15.04
CA ASP A 64 -10.54 -5.22 -16.46
C ASP A 64 -11.27 -3.88 -16.72
N ILE A 65 -12.42 -3.64 -16.06
CA ILE A 65 -13.11 -2.33 -16.08
C ILE A 65 -12.18 -1.20 -15.61
N LEU A 66 -11.42 -1.44 -14.53
CA LEU A 66 -10.46 -0.46 -14.00
C LEU A 66 -9.31 -0.19 -14.98
N VAL A 67 -8.83 -1.21 -15.70
CA VAL A 67 -7.82 -1.04 -16.76
C VAL A 67 -8.37 -0.18 -17.89
N GLU A 68 -9.59 -0.44 -18.36
CA GLU A 68 -10.24 0.36 -19.40
C GLU A 68 -10.39 1.83 -18.96
N GLN A 69 -10.77 2.08 -17.70
CA GLN A 69 -10.85 3.44 -17.16
C GLN A 69 -9.49 4.12 -17.06
N LEU A 70 -8.42 3.40 -16.67
CA LEU A 70 -7.06 3.95 -16.67
C LEU A 70 -6.60 4.34 -18.07
N GLN A 71 -6.88 3.51 -19.06
CA GLN A 71 -6.54 3.81 -20.45
C GLN A 71 -7.27 5.04 -20.95
N ARG A 72 -8.57 5.14 -20.65
CA ARG A 72 -9.39 6.31 -21.01
C ARG A 72 -8.81 7.59 -20.42
N ARG A 73 -8.53 7.61 -19.11
CA ARG A 73 -7.89 8.77 -18.45
C ARG A 73 -6.50 9.08 -18.99
N ASN A 74 -5.70 8.05 -19.31
CA ASN A 74 -4.39 8.26 -19.92
C ASN A 74 -4.52 8.98 -21.28
N ALA A 75 -5.50 8.59 -22.11
CA ALA A 75 -5.77 9.23 -23.39
C ALA A 75 -6.30 10.67 -23.24
N GLU A 76 -7.25 10.89 -22.33
CA GLU A 76 -7.88 12.19 -22.08
C GLU A 76 -6.91 13.19 -21.46
N GLU A 77 -6.12 12.77 -20.48
CA GLU A 77 -5.18 13.62 -19.74
C GLU A 77 -3.76 13.63 -20.35
N GLN A 78 -3.57 12.94 -21.48
CA GLN A 78 -2.30 12.88 -22.22
C GLN A 78 -1.09 12.55 -21.33
N TRP A 79 -1.17 11.48 -20.55
CA TRP A 79 -0.09 11.18 -19.60
C TRP A 79 1.23 10.93 -20.34
N PRO A 80 2.36 11.40 -19.77
CA PRO A 80 3.66 11.36 -20.43
C PRO A 80 4.18 9.94 -20.66
N MET A 81 3.60 8.92 -20.01
CA MET A 81 4.05 7.54 -20.12
C MET A 81 2.88 6.58 -20.28
N ARG A 82 2.77 5.98 -21.47
CA ARG A 82 1.83 4.90 -21.74
C ARG A 82 2.38 3.60 -21.18
N ARG A 83 1.54 2.85 -20.48
CA ARG A 83 1.88 1.53 -19.93
C ARG A 83 0.97 0.48 -20.55
N SER A 84 1.46 -0.74 -20.62
CA SER A 84 0.68 -1.86 -21.16
C SER A 84 -0.47 -2.23 -20.20
N ASN A 85 -1.49 -2.90 -20.74
CA ASN A 85 -2.62 -3.38 -19.93
C ASN A 85 -2.16 -4.36 -18.86
N GLY A 86 -1.22 -5.25 -19.19
CA GLY A 86 -0.62 -6.18 -18.23
C GLY A 86 0.07 -5.46 -17.07
N TYR A 87 0.74 -4.33 -17.34
CA TYR A 87 1.32 -3.50 -16.28
C TYR A 87 0.25 -2.91 -15.36
N TYR A 88 -0.81 -2.31 -15.92
CA TYR A 88 -1.89 -1.75 -15.11
C TYR A 88 -2.63 -2.83 -14.32
N LYS A 89 -2.92 -3.97 -14.94
CA LYS A 89 -3.57 -5.10 -14.29
C LYS A 89 -2.75 -5.62 -13.11
N ALA A 90 -1.43 -5.81 -13.28
CA ALA A 90 -0.56 -6.24 -12.19
C ALA A 90 -0.54 -5.27 -11.00
N ILE A 91 -0.51 -3.95 -11.26
CA ILE A 91 -0.56 -2.95 -10.18
C ILE A 91 -1.94 -2.94 -9.50
N LEU A 92 -3.02 -3.04 -10.27
CA LEU A 92 -4.38 -3.11 -9.74
C LEU A 92 -4.58 -4.38 -8.90
N GLU A 93 -4.04 -5.52 -9.30
CA GLU A 93 -4.06 -6.75 -8.52
C GLU A 93 -3.30 -6.61 -7.19
N ASP A 94 -2.10 -6.02 -7.20
CA ASP A 94 -1.36 -5.73 -5.98
C ASP A 94 -2.15 -4.78 -5.06
N ARG A 95 -2.80 -3.77 -5.64
CA ARG A 95 -3.67 -2.85 -4.89
C ARG A 95 -4.87 -3.56 -4.30
N TYR A 96 -5.57 -4.38 -5.07
CA TYR A 96 -6.67 -5.21 -4.58
C TYR A 96 -6.23 -6.07 -3.40
N LYS A 97 -5.09 -6.76 -3.50
CA LYS A 97 -4.56 -7.61 -2.42
C LYS A 97 -4.34 -6.81 -1.13
N ARG A 98 -3.81 -5.59 -1.23
CA ARG A 98 -3.63 -4.69 -0.08
C ARG A 98 -4.98 -4.25 0.50
N LEU A 99 -5.91 -3.78 -0.32
CA LEU A 99 -7.23 -3.34 0.12
C LEU A 99 -8.01 -4.47 0.80
N ARG A 100 -8.02 -5.66 0.20
CA ARG A 100 -8.59 -6.88 0.80
C ARG A 100 -7.95 -7.23 2.13
N THR A 101 -6.62 -7.13 2.23
CA THR A 101 -5.90 -7.38 3.49
C THR A 101 -6.32 -6.38 4.58
N THR A 102 -6.42 -5.10 4.23
CA THR A 102 -6.88 -4.04 5.13
C THR A 102 -8.31 -4.30 5.60
N TRP A 103 -9.23 -4.57 4.67
CA TRP A 103 -10.63 -4.87 4.99
C TRP A 103 -10.78 -6.11 5.87
N ARG A 104 -10.08 -7.21 5.55
CA ARG A 104 -10.07 -8.44 6.37
C ARG A 104 -9.51 -8.23 7.76
N ALA A 105 -8.51 -7.37 7.90
CA ALA A 105 -7.96 -7.05 9.21
C ALA A 105 -8.97 -6.31 10.10
N ALA A 106 -9.94 -5.63 9.51
CA ALA A 106 -11.02 -4.94 10.20
C ALA A 106 -12.28 -5.80 10.42
N GLN A 107 -12.32 -7.03 9.92
CA GLN A 107 -13.45 -7.91 10.20
C GLN A 107 -13.36 -8.50 11.63
N PRO A 108 -14.51 -8.71 12.30
CA PRO A 108 -14.56 -9.44 13.55
C PRO A 108 -13.94 -10.83 13.42
N LYS A 109 -13.16 -11.23 14.43
CA LYS A 109 -12.56 -12.57 14.50
C LYS A 109 -13.10 -13.33 15.69
N VAL A 110 -13.00 -14.65 15.59
CA VAL A 110 -13.28 -15.53 16.73
C VAL A 110 -12.09 -15.48 17.67
N THR A 111 -12.35 -15.12 18.92
CA THR A 111 -11.36 -15.08 20.01
C THR A 111 -10.92 -16.49 20.42
N ALA A 112 -9.86 -16.59 21.23
CA ALA A 112 -9.40 -17.88 21.77
C ALA A 112 -10.47 -18.62 22.60
N LYS A 113 -11.50 -17.91 23.07
CA LYS A 113 -12.64 -18.46 23.81
C LYS A 113 -13.79 -18.93 22.92
N GLY A 114 -13.63 -18.86 21.58
CA GLY A 114 -14.69 -19.21 20.63
C GLY A 114 -15.76 -18.13 20.45
N ILE A 115 -15.59 -16.95 21.05
CA ILE A 115 -16.55 -15.84 21.00
C ILE A 115 -16.15 -14.89 19.88
N LEU A 116 -17.11 -14.42 19.08
CA LEU A 116 -16.88 -13.41 18.05
C LEU A 116 -16.56 -12.06 18.70
N GLU A 117 -15.51 -11.39 18.25
CA GLU A 117 -15.16 -10.04 18.69
C GLU A 117 -16.34 -9.07 18.50
N THR A 118 -16.56 -8.24 19.50
CA THR A 118 -17.45 -7.08 19.45
C THR A 118 -16.82 -5.96 18.61
N ALA A 119 -17.63 -4.99 18.18
CA ALA A 119 -17.13 -3.84 17.44
C ALA A 119 -16.04 -3.06 18.20
N ALA A 120 -16.19 -2.94 19.53
CA ALA A 120 -15.21 -2.28 20.39
C ALA A 120 -13.86 -3.04 20.44
N GLU A 121 -13.90 -4.37 20.54
CA GLU A 121 -12.69 -5.20 20.53
C GLU A 121 -11.97 -5.14 19.17
N VAL A 122 -12.73 -5.11 18.06
CA VAL A 122 -12.15 -4.92 16.71
C VAL A 122 -11.47 -3.56 16.61
N GLU A 123 -12.11 -2.49 17.07
CA GLU A 123 -11.55 -1.15 17.05
C GLU A 123 -10.26 -1.06 17.88
N GLU A 124 -10.28 -1.56 19.12
CA GLU A 124 -9.12 -1.59 20.01
C GLU A 124 -7.94 -2.35 19.36
N ARG A 125 -8.21 -3.48 18.71
CA ARG A 125 -7.19 -4.24 17.97
C ARG A 125 -6.61 -3.45 16.81
N LEU A 126 -7.44 -2.72 16.06
CA LEU A 126 -6.98 -1.89 14.94
C LEU A 126 -6.13 -0.72 15.42
N ILE A 127 -6.51 -0.07 16.52
CA ILE A 127 -5.74 1.01 17.16
C ILE A 127 -4.38 0.49 17.62
N THR A 128 -4.37 -0.61 18.36
CA THR A 128 -3.13 -1.22 18.88
C THR A 128 -2.16 -1.55 17.75
N LYS A 129 -2.64 -2.19 16.67
CA LYS A 129 -1.83 -2.52 15.50
C LYS A 129 -1.29 -1.28 14.78
N ARG A 130 -2.10 -0.21 14.70
CA ARG A 130 -1.67 1.08 14.13
C ARG A 130 -0.54 1.68 14.96
N ASP A 131 -0.67 1.66 16.28
CA ASP A 131 0.34 2.22 17.19
C ASP A 131 1.68 1.46 17.13
N GLU A 132 1.64 0.13 17.07
CA GLU A 132 2.83 -0.70 16.86
C GLU A 132 3.53 -0.35 15.54
N SER A 133 2.76 -0.23 14.45
CA SER A 133 3.28 0.18 13.14
C SER A 133 3.94 1.57 13.22
N LEU A 134 3.28 2.55 13.82
CA LEU A 134 3.81 3.90 14.00
C LEU A 134 5.05 3.94 14.89
N LYS A 135 5.12 3.09 15.93
CA LYS A 135 6.35 2.93 16.76
C LYS A 135 7.51 2.41 15.91
N SER A 136 7.29 1.37 15.10
CA SER A 136 8.31 0.82 14.20
C SER A 136 8.78 1.84 13.16
N VAL A 137 7.86 2.56 12.50
CA VAL A 137 8.20 3.61 11.53
C VAL A 137 9.02 4.74 12.18
N ARG A 138 8.62 5.18 13.38
CA ARG A 138 9.38 6.19 14.14
C ARG A 138 10.78 5.70 14.48
N GLN A 139 10.94 4.45 14.89
CA GLN A 139 12.25 3.88 15.20
C GLN A 139 13.14 3.82 13.95
N THR A 140 12.62 3.32 12.83
CA THR A 140 13.34 3.25 11.56
C THR A 140 13.73 4.64 11.05
N THR A 141 12.81 5.60 11.13
CA THR A 141 13.07 7.00 10.76
C THR A 141 14.16 7.62 11.64
N ARG A 142 14.10 7.41 12.96
CA ARG A 142 15.15 7.88 13.89
C ARG A 142 16.51 7.27 13.56
N ARG A 143 16.58 5.96 13.28
CA ARG A 143 17.81 5.27 12.89
C ARG A 143 18.38 5.85 11.59
N ARG A 144 17.54 6.00 10.56
CA ARG A 144 17.90 6.62 9.28
C ARG A 144 18.42 8.05 9.46
N ASN A 145 17.72 8.88 10.24
CA ASN A 145 18.12 10.26 10.48
C ASN A 145 19.40 10.36 11.32
N LYS A 146 19.66 9.41 12.22
CA LYS A 146 20.93 9.32 12.95
C LYS A 146 22.07 8.97 12.01
N TYR A 147 21.87 7.99 11.12
CA TYR A 147 22.83 7.61 10.10
C TYR A 147 23.17 8.79 9.17
N ILE A 148 22.16 9.42 8.58
CA ILE A 148 22.34 10.56 7.66
C ILE A 148 23.11 11.69 8.33
N ARG A 149 22.79 12.02 9.59
CA ARG A 149 23.53 13.04 10.34
C ARG A 149 24.99 12.66 10.55
N ARG A 150 25.28 11.42 10.94
CA ARG A 150 26.66 10.94 11.12
C ARG A 150 27.46 10.99 9.81
N ALA A 151 26.86 10.55 8.71
CA ALA A 151 27.49 10.60 7.39
C ALA A 151 27.84 12.05 6.99
N LYS A 152 26.91 12.99 7.17
CA LYS A 152 27.13 14.42 6.89
C LYS A 152 28.21 15.04 7.78
N ILE A 153 28.21 14.73 9.07
CA ILE A 153 29.24 15.23 10.00
C ILE A 153 30.62 14.72 9.60
N LEU A 154 30.75 13.43 9.27
CA LEU A 154 32.04 12.88 8.83
C LEU A 154 32.51 13.46 7.51
N GLU A 155 31.61 13.66 6.55
CA GLU A 155 31.93 14.35 5.30
C GLU A 155 32.47 15.76 5.57
N HIS A 156 31.81 16.51 6.46
CA HIS A 156 32.27 17.84 6.85
C HIS A 156 33.63 17.82 7.56
N ILE A 157 33.84 16.93 8.54
CA ILE A 157 35.12 16.80 9.26
C ILE A 157 36.25 16.43 8.29
N ILE A 158 36.03 15.47 7.39
CA ILE A 158 37.04 15.08 6.40
C ILE A 158 37.41 16.25 5.50
N ASN A 159 36.45 17.08 5.11
CA ASN A 159 36.75 18.25 4.28
C ASN A 159 37.60 19.27 5.07
N LEU A 160 37.23 19.60 6.31
CA LEU A 160 38.03 20.49 7.16
C LEU A 160 39.46 19.96 7.35
N LYS A 161 39.60 18.67 7.69
CA LYS A 161 40.91 18.04 7.93
C LYS A 161 41.78 17.94 6.67
N LYS A 162 41.17 17.87 5.49
CA LYS A 162 41.90 17.96 4.22
C LYS A 162 42.45 19.35 3.98
N ASP A 163 41.68 20.37 4.34
CA ASP A 163 42.09 21.77 4.18
C ASP A 163 43.22 22.13 5.16
N ASP A 164 43.20 21.55 6.36
CA ASP A 164 44.19 21.79 7.43
C ASP A 164 45.42 20.85 7.39
N GLU A 165 45.50 19.90 6.43
CA GLU A 165 46.55 18.86 6.32
C GLU A 165 46.78 18.04 7.60
N ASP A 166 45.70 17.74 8.34
CA ASP A 166 45.76 17.06 9.63
C ASP A 166 46.25 15.59 9.52
N GLU A 167 47.17 15.19 10.42
CA GLU A 167 47.76 13.83 10.47
C GLU A 167 46.73 12.71 10.72
N ASP A 168 45.61 13.01 11.39
CA ASP A 168 44.56 12.03 11.72
C ASP A 168 43.51 11.86 10.60
N LEU A 169 43.61 12.59 9.48
CA LEU A 169 42.71 12.47 8.32
C LEU A 169 42.48 11.01 7.87
N PRO A 170 43.50 10.12 7.79
CA PRO A 170 43.29 8.72 7.42
C PRO A 170 42.34 7.97 8.36
N ALA A 171 42.35 8.28 9.65
CA ALA A 171 41.46 7.67 10.64
C ALA A 171 40.00 8.09 10.40
N TRP A 172 39.75 9.35 10.05
CA TRP A 172 38.42 9.85 9.72
C TRP A 172 37.89 9.29 8.40
N MET A 173 38.75 9.15 7.39
CA MET A 173 38.40 8.49 6.13
C MET A 173 38.06 7.01 6.33
N TRP A 174 38.83 6.31 7.18
CA TRP A 174 38.51 4.93 7.57
C TRP A 174 37.16 4.85 8.28
N LEU A 175 36.88 5.74 9.23
CA LEU A 175 35.61 5.78 9.95
C LEU A 175 34.42 6.04 9.00
N GLN A 176 34.58 6.92 8.01
CA GLN A 176 33.56 7.14 6.97
C GLN A 176 33.31 5.87 6.14
N LYS A 177 34.37 5.14 5.78
CA LYS A 177 34.26 3.87 5.06
C LYS A 177 33.47 2.85 5.87
N VAL A 178 33.79 2.67 7.15
CA VAL A 178 33.07 1.75 8.05
C VAL A 178 31.58 2.09 8.13
N ILE A 179 31.23 3.37 8.29
CA ILE A 179 29.82 3.79 8.36
C ILE A 179 29.09 3.58 7.04
N LYS A 180 29.74 3.77 5.89
CA LYS A 180 29.11 3.55 4.57
C LYS A 180 28.92 2.07 4.24
N THR A 181 29.64 1.17 4.89
CA THR A 181 29.53 -0.29 4.70
C THR A 181 28.55 -0.99 5.65
N LEU A 182 27.97 -0.26 6.62
CA LEU A 182 26.93 -0.75 7.54
C LEU A 182 25.53 -0.43 7.02
#